data_AF-A0A5C1H8M9-F1
#
_entry.id   AF-A0A5C1H8M9-F1
#
_cell.length_a   1.000
_cell.length_b   1.000
_cell.length_c   1.000
_cell.angle_alpha   90.00
_cell.angle_beta   90.00
_cell.angle_gamma   90.00
#
_symmetry.space_group_name_H-M   'P 1'
#
loop_
_entity.id
_entity.type
_entity.pdbx_description
1 polymer ?
#
loop_
_entity_poly.entity_id
_entity_poly.type
_entity_poly.pdbx_seq_one_letter_code
_entity_poly.pdbx_strand_id
1 'polypeptide(L)'
;MYFKYYIPILKISILSPEQIYSWWKRIVNNKIIISEVTEPHIINFKKYIFEENGLFWEKLFGPIKSWKCNCGLYNKSLYKQNLILKSNFCEKCGSEINDSKIRRYNLGFITLNTPILHIWYLKGFGQILSILLNISIINLEKILYYKNFFLKKNILTYLKKNSYNQIKNNKTNKIIFNLISSNEILYNKLKKLNLLIELNKSRENLILEKNYKKKILLIKKSRYLHLFYISNIRPEWCFLTKLPILPPDLRPFTKLEKGNLFVMSPLNTFYRFIIIRNNRLKRWIFLRNYLPIIFELIEKKMLQETIDNLFDKSFLIKKEYKDRSLINLSTFLKGKFGHIRQNLLGKRVDFSGRSVIISGPDLSIGKIGIPYDLLYNLFKPLLINIFNKNNKINNYLKSINLIDYKIKIIKYILKKIIKNKILLINRAPTLHKMNIQSFKPYLIEGDAIKLYPLACSSYNADFDGDQMGIFLPLTIISQYEAKYKLNSEKNILSKEKSNNLFKPTQNIILGLYLLNIGNYFFNNSKFYFKNKEDILYNYFNYLIDINSFIWLKYKTILYNKLFFYFILITPGRVLLNKYFNSKSIYKINNVY
;
A
#
# COMPACT_ATOMS: atom_id res chain seq x y z
N MET A 1 -20.03 -15.03 15.38
CA MET A 1 -20.81 -14.36 14.32
C MET A 1 -19.94 -13.33 13.61
N TYR A 2 -19.27 -13.72 12.52
CA TYR A 2 -18.64 -12.74 11.62
C TYR A 2 -19.70 -12.29 10.62
N PHE A 3 -20.34 -11.15 10.87
CA PHE A 3 -21.13 -10.49 9.84
C PHE A 3 -20.17 -10.06 8.73
N LYS A 4 -20.04 -10.91 7.70
CA LYS A 4 -19.49 -10.51 6.40
C LYS A 4 -20.50 -9.55 5.79
N TYR A 5 -20.37 -8.25 6.08
CA TYR A 5 -20.88 -7.24 5.17
C TYR A 5 -20.07 -7.38 3.87
N TYR A 6 -20.52 -8.28 3.00
CA TYR A 6 -20.06 -8.31 1.64
C TYR A 6 -20.59 -7.02 1.02
N ILE A 7 -19.70 -6.10 0.68
CA ILE A 7 -20.04 -4.93 -0.14
C ILE A 7 -19.77 -5.38 -1.57
N PRO A 8 -20.77 -5.89 -2.31
CA PRO A 8 -20.54 -6.49 -3.63
C PRO A 8 -20.16 -5.44 -4.68
N ILE A 9 -20.53 -4.17 -4.45
CA ILE A 9 -20.42 -3.10 -5.43
C ILE A 9 -19.87 -1.85 -4.73
N LEU A 10 -18.79 -1.29 -5.29
CA LEU A 10 -18.28 0.03 -4.93
C LEU A 10 -18.75 1.03 -5.98
N LYS A 11 -19.55 2.01 -5.56
CA LYS A 11 -20.02 3.11 -6.41
C LYS A 11 -19.31 4.41 -6.02
N ILE A 12 -18.92 5.20 -7.02
CA ILE A 12 -18.32 6.52 -6.83
C ILE A 12 -19.29 7.56 -7.41
N SER A 13 -19.58 8.61 -6.64
CA SER A 13 -20.43 9.74 -7.06
C SER A 13 -19.86 11.06 -6.56
N ILE A 14 -20.34 12.17 -7.13
CA ILE A 14 -20.06 13.51 -6.61
C ILE A 14 -20.78 13.67 -5.27
N LEU A 15 -20.13 14.33 -4.33
CA LEU A 15 -20.63 14.52 -2.99
C LEU A 15 -21.53 15.75 -2.93
N SER A 16 -22.78 15.60 -2.46
CA SER A 16 -23.69 16.73 -2.27
C SER A 16 -23.43 17.45 -0.93
N PRO A 17 -23.70 18.77 -0.81
CA PRO A 17 -23.60 19.50 0.46
C PRO A 17 -24.47 18.94 1.60
N GLU A 18 -25.55 18.24 1.27
CA GLU A 18 -26.41 17.56 2.24
C GLU A 18 -25.82 16.21 2.67
N GLN A 19 -25.27 15.42 1.72
CA GLN A 19 -24.55 14.19 2.03
C GLN A 19 -23.31 14.45 2.88
N ILE A 20 -22.64 15.56 2.58
CA ILE A 20 -21.62 16.15 3.43
C ILE A 20 -22.19 16.22 4.86
N TYR A 21 -23.23 17.03 5.06
CA TYR A 21 -23.79 17.24 6.39
C TYR A 21 -24.23 15.94 7.10
N SER A 22 -24.75 14.95 6.36
CA SER A 22 -25.15 13.66 6.94
C SER A 22 -23.97 12.83 7.43
N TRP A 23 -22.80 12.87 6.78
CA TRP A 23 -21.58 12.21 7.25
C TRP A 23 -21.04 12.82 8.55
N TRP A 24 -21.35 14.09 8.80
CA TRP A 24 -20.88 14.85 9.96
C TRP A 24 -21.88 14.94 11.10
N LYS A 25 -23.15 14.66 10.83
CA LYS A 25 -24.20 14.59 11.84
C LYS A 25 -24.13 13.23 12.54
N ARG A 26 -23.71 13.24 13.80
CA ARG A 26 -23.76 12.05 14.66
C ARG A 26 -24.85 12.20 15.70
N ILE A 27 -25.61 11.13 15.93
CA ILE A 27 -26.60 11.06 17.02
C ILE A 27 -26.04 10.08 18.04
N VAL A 28 -25.75 10.57 19.25
CA VAL A 28 -25.29 9.76 20.38
C VAL A 28 -26.22 10.02 21.55
N ASN A 29 -27.01 9.02 21.94
CA ASN A 29 -27.98 9.08 23.04
C ASN A 29 -28.82 10.38 23.02
N ASN A 30 -29.53 10.62 21.92
CA ASN A 30 -30.37 11.80 21.65
C ASN A 30 -29.65 13.16 21.54
N LYS A 31 -28.33 13.22 21.68
CA LYS A 31 -27.54 14.43 21.37
C LYS A 31 -27.04 14.40 19.94
N ILE A 32 -27.28 15.47 19.20
CA ILE A 32 -26.77 15.67 17.84
C ILE A 32 -25.43 16.39 17.94
N ILE A 33 -24.36 15.74 17.47
CA ILE A 33 -23.03 16.35 17.31
C ILE A 33 -22.85 16.69 15.84
N ILE A 34 -22.51 17.93 15.57
CA ILE A 34 -22.14 18.42 14.24
C ILE A 34 -20.66 18.79 14.31
N SER A 35 -19.83 18.05 13.57
CA SER A 35 -18.36 18.20 13.62
C SER A 35 -17.86 19.37 12.76
N GLU A 36 -18.31 20.59 13.05
CA GLU A 36 -17.85 21.81 12.39
C GLU A 36 -16.58 22.35 13.06
N VAL A 37 -15.57 22.69 12.26
CA VAL A 37 -14.31 23.29 12.75
C VAL A 37 -14.27 24.76 12.38
N THR A 38 -14.18 25.61 13.40
CA THR A 38 -14.18 27.08 13.24
C THR A 38 -12.83 27.70 13.57
N GLU A 39 -12.05 27.08 14.46
CA GLU A 39 -10.79 27.64 14.94
C GLU A 39 -9.57 26.99 14.28
N PRO A 40 -8.54 27.78 13.90
CA PRO A 40 -7.36 27.28 13.20
C PRO A 40 -6.34 26.64 14.15
N HIS A 41 -6.50 26.84 15.45
CA HIS A 41 -5.54 26.40 16.45
C HIS A 41 -5.61 24.88 16.66
N ILE A 42 -4.47 24.30 17.05
CA ILE A 42 -4.31 22.85 17.19
C ILE A 42 -4.22 22.50 18.67
N ILE A 43 -3.19 22.98 19.35
CA ILE A 43 -2.89 22.62 20.74
C ILE A 43 -2.54 23.86 21.55
N ASN A 44 -2.99 23.88 22.79
CA ASN A 44 -2.49 24.83 23.77
C ASN A 44 -1.13 24.34 24.27
N PHE A 45 -0.05 25.03 23.88
CA PHE A 45 1.32 24.63 24.21
C PHE A 45 1.64 24.63 25.72
N LYS A 46 0.89 25.37 26.56
CA LYS A 46 1.07 25.37 28.01
C LYS A 46 0.45 24.13 28.67
N LYS A 47 -0.75 23.74 28.24
CA LYS A 47 -1.52 22.64 28.85
C LYS A 47 -1.33 21.30 28.12
N TYR A 48 -0.78 21.30 26.91
CA TYR A 48 -0.73 20.13 26.01
C TYR A 48 -2.11 19.50 25.74
N ILE A 49 -3.16 20.32 25.76
CA ILE A 49 -4.55 19.93 25.45
C ILE A 49 -4.94 20.56 24.12
N PHE A 50 -5.69 19.82 23.30
CA PHE A 50 -6.20 20.34 22.03
C PHE A 50 -7.22 21.46 22.26
N GLU A 51 -7.13 22.51 21.45
CA GLU A 51 -8.00 23.69 21.60
C GLU A 51 -9.45 23.41 21.19
N GLU A 52 -10.36 24.22 21.74
CA GLU A 52 -11.79 24.12 21.47
C GLU A 52 -12.12 24.49 20.03
N ASN A 53 -13.12 23.84 19.44
CA ASN A 53 -13.51 24.01 18.03
C ASN A 53 -12.37 23.90 16.99
N GLY A 54 -11.21 23.40 17.41
CA GLY A 54 -10.02 23.26 16.59
C GLY A 54 -9.94 21.95 15.84
N LEU A 55 -8.87 21.80 15.06
CA LEU A 55 -8.67 20.65 14.17
C LEU A 55 -8.54 19.29 14.87
N PHE A 56 -8.34 19.24 16.19
CA PHE A 56 -8.13 17.99 16.94
C PHE A 56 -9.05 17.85 18.15
N TRP A 57 -10.02 18.75 18.29
CA TRP A 57 -10.86 18.85 19.48
C TRP A 57 -11.62 17.56 19.77
N GLU A 58 -11.56 17.11 21.03
CA GLU A 58 -12.08 15.81 21.43
C GLU A 58 -13.60 15.70 21.32
N LYS A 59 -14.36 16.80 21.51
CA LYS A 59 -15.82 16.75 21.40
C LYS A 59 -16.29 16.47 19.96
N LEU A 60 -15.55 16.93 18.94
CA LEU A 60 -15.94 16.74 17.53
C LEU A 60 -15.48 15.39 16.98
N PHE A 61 -14.26 14.97 17.34
CA PHE A 61 -13.61 13.80 16.75
C PHE A 61 -13.62 12.56 17.65
N GLY A 62 -13.84 12.70 18.95
CA GLY A 62 -13.78 11.61 19.95
C GLY A 62 -12.55 11.66 20.85
N PRO A 63 -12.43 10.75 21.84
CA PRO A 63 -11.42 10.82 22.89
C PRO A 63 -10.02 10.37 22.43
N ILE A 64 -8.96 10.97 22.99
CA ILE A 64 -7.56 10.60 22.67
C ILE A 64 -7.22 9.20 23.21
N LYS A 65 -7.64 8.91 24.45
CA LYS A 65 -7.40 7.62 25.13
C LYS A 65 -8.72 6.88 25.27
N SER A 66 -8.74 5.59 24.93
CA SER A 66 -9.95 4.76 25.08
C SER A 66 -10.49 4.80 26.52
N TRP A 67 -11.78 5.04 26.65
CA TRP A 67 -12.52 5.02 27.93
C TRP A 67 -11.94 5.99 28.99
N LYS A 68 -11.35 7.10 28.53
CA LYS A 68 -10.85 8.16 29.40
C LYS A 68 -11.23 9.51 28.84
N CYS A 69 -11.89 10.32 29.66
CA CYS A 69 -12.25 11.70 29.30
C CYS A 69 -11.06 12.66 29.46
N ASN A 70 -11.11 13.81 28.78
CA ASN A 70 -10.06 14.84 28.84
C ASN A 70 -9.72 15.27 30.29
N CYS A 71 -10.75 15.55 31.10
CA CYS A 71 -10.56 16.02 32.48
C CYS A 71 -10.09 14.94 33.47
N GLY A 72 -10.01 13.67 33.05
CA GLY A 72 -9.54 12.57 33.88
C GLY A 72 -10.51 12.07 34.97
N LEU A 73 -11.70 12.67 35.13
CA LEU A 73 -12.73 12.22 36.07
C LEU A 73 -13.16 10.78 35.81
N TYR A 74 -13.40 10.45 34.55
CA TYR A 74 -13.79 9.11 34.13
C TYR A 74 -12.57 8.37 33.57
N ASN A 75 -12.26 7.23 34.19
CA ASN A 75 -11.17 6.33 33.82
C ASN A 75 -11.69 4.88 33.67
N LYS A 76 -10.92 4.03 32.99
CA LYS A 76 -11.24 2.62 32.70
C LYS A 76 -11.67 1.79 33.92
N SER A 77 -11.09 2.03 35.10
CA SER A 77 -11.43 1.32 36.34
C SER A 77 -12.86 1.60 36.80
N LEU A 78 -13.29 2.85 36.74
CA LEU A 78 -14.62 3.32 37.15
C LEU A 78 -15.72 2.82 36.19
N TYR A 79 -15.39 2.66 34.90
CA TYR A 79 -16.33 2.08 33.92
C TYR A 79 -16.60 0.59 34.19
N LYS A 80 -15.58 -0.19 34.56
CA LYS A 80 -15.74 -1.61 34.92
C LYS A 80 -16.60 -1.81 36.17
N GLN A 81 -16.73 -0.80 37.03
CA GLN A 81 -17.56 -0.84 38.23
C GLN A 81 -19.05 -0.52 37.94
N ASN A 82 -19.47 -0.46 36.67
CA ASN A 82 -20.87 -0.22 36.24
C ASN A 82 -21.54 1.04 36.81
N LEU A 83 -20.78 1.99 37.35
CA LEU A 83 -21.28 3.28 37.87
C LEU A 83 -21.66 4.28 36.76
N ILE A 84 -21.50 3.91 35.48
CA ILE A 84 -21.69 4.80 34.33
C ILE A 84 -22.79 4.23 33.44
N LEU A 85 -24.05 4.56 33.75
CA LEU A 85 -25.21 4.07 32.99
C LEU A 85 -26.14 5.17 32.42
N LYS A 86 -25.82 6.47 32.54
CA LYS A 86 -26.72 7.52 32.04
C LYS A 86 -26.17 8.38 30.90
N SER A 87 -24.87 8.62 30.82
CA SER A 87 -24.32 9.49 29.77
C SER A 87 -22.97 9.00 29.24
N ASN A 88 -22.89 8.77 27.93
CA ASN A 88 -21.62 8.52 27.21
C ASN A 88 -20.74 9.78 27.12
N PHE A 89 -21.13 10.87 27.79
CA PHE A 89 -20.44 12.15 27.76
C PHE A 89 -20.05 12.55 29.17
N CYS A 90 -18.84 13.06 29.33
CA CYS A 90 -18.43 13.65 30.59
C CYS A 90 -19.17 14.96 30.85
N GLU A 91 -19.76 15.14 32.03
CA GLU A 91 -20.48 16.36 32.43
C GLU A 91 -19.59 17.60 32.46
N LYS A 92 -18.33 17.48 32.92
CA LYS A 92 -17.41 18.63 33.00
C LYS A 92 -16.79 19.01 31.67
N CYS A 93 -16.25 18.04 30.93
CA CYS A 93 -15.48 18.33 29.71
C CYS A 93 -16.24 18.05 28.41
N GLY A 94 -17.45 17.47 28.46
CA GLY A 94 -18.28 17.14 27.29
C GLY A 94 -17.66 16.16 26.30
N SER A 95 -16.49 15.57 26.61
CA SER A 95 -15.86 14.57 25.74
C SER A 95 -16.64 13.27 25.76
N GLU A 96 -16.71 12.62 24.61
CA GLU A 96 -17.33 11.30 24.44
C GLU A 96 -16.43 10.24 25.10
N ILE A 97 -17.01 9.42 25.99
CA ILE A 97 -16.34 8.31 26.65
C ILE A 97 -16.51 7.08 25.75
N ASN A 98 -15.52 6.85 24.90
CA ASN A 98 -15.54 5.76 23.92
C ASN A 98 -14.13 5.27 23.61
N ASP A 99 -14.01 4.29 22.70
CA ASP A 99 -12.72 3.88 22.17
C ASP A 99 -12.09 4.98 21.31
N SER A 100 -10.77 5.19 21.47
CA SER A 100 -10.04 6.20 20.68
C SER A 100 -10.01 5.89 19.18
N LYS A 101 -10.29 4.64 18.79
CA LYS A 101 -10.39 4.19 17.38
C LYS A 101 -11.39 5.01 16.58
N ILE A 102 -12.42 5.56 17.23
CA ILE A 102 -13.46 6.37 16.58
C ILE A 102 -12.87 7.64 15.94
N ARG A 103 -11.77 8.18 16.48
CA ARG A 103 -11.03 9.31 15.89
C ARG A 103 -10.47 9.04 14.49
N ARG A 104 -10.40 7.78 14.06
CA ARG A 104 -10.02 7.38 12.69
C ARG A 104 -11.16 7.47 11.68
N TYR A 105 -12.41 7.46 12.16
CA TYR A 105 -13.60 7.40 11.31
C TYR A 105 -14.38 8.71 11.32
N ASN A 106 -14.31 9.46 12.43
CA ASN A 106 -14.99 10.74 12.55
C ASN A 106 -14.36 11.80 11.66
N LEU A 107 -15.13 12.26 10.69
CA LEU A 107 -14.75 13.36 9.81
C LEU A 107 -15.12 14.70 10.49
N GLY A 108 -14.56 15.80 9.99
CA GLY A 108 -15.02 17.17 10.30
C GLY A 108 -15.32 17.96 9.01
N PHE A 109 -15.92 19.14 9.10
CA PHE A 109 -16.10 20.01 7.92
C PHE A 109 -15.90 21.49 8.27
N ILE A 110 -15.65 22.29 7.25
CA ILE A 110 -15.56 23.75 7.31
C ILE A 110 -16.65 24.32 6.41
N THR A 111 -17.52 25.17 6.95
CA THR A 111 -18.46 25.94 6.12
C THR A 111 -17.72 27.08 5.42
N LEU A 112 -17.74 27.09 4.10
CA LEU A 112 -17.09 28.12 3.31
C LEU A 112 -18.05 29.29 3.14
N ASN A 113 -17.58 30.50 3.38
CA ASN A 113 -18.43 31.69 3.28
C ASN A 113 -18.77 32.06 1.83
N THR A 114 -17.99 31.54 0.88
CA THR A 114 -18.20 31.71 -0.57
C THR A 114 -18.07 30.35 -1.24
N PRO A 115 -18.89 30.03 -2.26
CA PRO A 115 -18.74 28.79 -3.01
C PRO A 115 -17.42 28.80 -3.78
N ILE A 116 -16.71 27.67 -3.78
CA ILE A 116 -15.37 27.56 -4.36
C ILE A 116 -15.36 26.44 -5.35
N LEU A 117 -14.86 26.70 -6.55
CA LEU A 117 -14.81 25.67 -7.57
C LEU A 117 -13.76 24.62 -7.20
N HIS A 118 -14.11 23.34 -7.26
CA HIS A 118 -13.13 22.29 -7.08
C HIS A 118 -12.20 22.22 -8.32
N ILE A 119 -10.88 22.28 -8.11
CA ILE A 119 -9.87 22.36 -9.17
C ILE A 119 -9.96 21.25 -10.23
N TRP A 120 -10.33 20.03 -9.85
CA TRP A 120 -10.54 18.91 -10.79
C TRP A 120 -11.64 19.19 -11.84
N TYR A 121 -12.69 19.95 -11.53
CA TYR A 121 -13.73 20.27 -12.52
C TYR A 121 -13.33 21.46 -13.42
N LEU A 122 -12.31 22.23 -13.02
CA LEU A 122 -11.70 23.30 -13.81
C LEU A 122 -10.64 22.76 -14.78
N LYS A 123 -9.61 22.07 -14.23
CA LYS A 123 -8.38 21.66 -14.93
C LYS A 123 -8.25 20.16 -15.16
N GLY A 124 -9.13 19.36 -14.57
CA GLY A 124 -9.09 17.92 -14.72
C GLY A 124 -9.49 17.44 -16.11
N PHE A 125 -9.40 16.13 -16.31
CA PHE A 125 -9.78 15.48 -17.56
C PHE A 125 -11.21 15.83 -17.94
N GLY A 126 -11.39 16.24 -19.20
CA GLY A 126 -12.69 16.54 -19.75
C GLY A 126 -13.21 17.96 -19.51
N GLN A 127 -12.54 18.80 -18.70
CA GLN A 127 -12.83 20.25 -18.56
C GLN A 127 -14.34 20.55 -18.42
N ILE A 128 -14.98 19.85 -17.49
CA ILE A 128 -16.44 19.75 -17.41
C ILE A 128 -17.09 21.14 -17.31
N LEU A 129 -16.57 22.02 -16.46
CA LEU A 129 -17.17 23.34 -16.27
C LEU A 129 -17.07 24.24 -17.52
N SER A 130 -15.92 24.20 -18.20
CA SER A 130 -15.67 24.94 -19.45
C SER A 130 -16.72 24.60 -20.51
N ILE A 131 -17.02 23.30 -20.65
CA ILE A 131 -17.97 22.78 -21.63
C ILE A 131 -19.43 23.03 -21.20
N LEU A 132 -19.76 22.93 -19.91
CA LEU A 132 -21.10 23.25 -19.44
C LEU A 132 -21.47 24.72 -19.65
N LEU A 133 -20.53 25.63 -19.39
CA LEU A 133 -20.77 27.07 -19.47
C LEU A 133 -20.48 27.67 -20.86
N ASN A 134 -19.89 26.92 -21.79
CA ASN A 134 -19.36 27.41 -23.06
C ASN A 134 -18.36 28.58 -22.89
N ILE A 135 -17.48 28.50 -21.88
CA ILE A 135 -16.44 29.52 -21.61
C ILE A 135 -15.08 28.85 -21.64
N SER A 136 -14.10 29.45 -22.32
CA SER A 136 -12.73 28.92 -22.34
C SER A 136 -12.12 28.86 -20.93
N ILE A 137 -11.25 27.87 -20.68
CA ILE A 137 -10.58 27.68 -19.38
C ILE A 137 -9.81 28.93 -18.97
N ILE A 138 -9.09 29.55 -19.92
CA ILE A 138 -8.28 30.74 -19.65
C ILE A 138 -9.17 31.88 -19.14
N ASN A 139 -10.36 32.04 -19.72
CA ASN A 139 -11.31 33.05 -19.29
C ASN A 139 -11.94 32.68 -17.93
N LEU A 140 -12.27 31.41 -17.71
CA LEU A 140 -12.75 30.93 -16.40
C LEU A 140 -11.70 31.17 -15.30
N GLU A 141 -10.42 30.87 -15.55
CA GLU A 141 -9.36 31.17 -14.60
C GLU A 141 -9.22 32.66 -14.32
N LYS A 142 -9.30 33.51 -15.35
CA LYS A 142 -9.24 34.96 -15.17
C LYS A 142 -10.38 35.47 -14.28
N ILE A 143 -11.56 34.85 -14.39
CA ILE A 143 -12.75 35.17 -13.60
C ILE A 143 -12.63 34.64 -12.16
N LEU A 144 -12.26 33.36 -11.97
CA LEU A 144 -12.22 32.70 -10.65
C LEU A 144 -11.06 33.21 -9.78
N TYR A 145 -9.89 33.47 -10.37
CA TYR A 145 -8.73 34.02 -9.64
C TYR A 145 -8.68 35.55 -9.68
N TYR A 146 -9.74 36.20 -10.15
CA TYR A 146 -9.86 37.66 -10.20
C TYR A 146 -8.68 38.36 -10.92
N LYS A 147 -7.99 37.68 -11.85
CA LYS A 147 -6.77 38.19 -12.52
C LYS A 147 -7.03 39.50 -13.26
N ASN A 148 -8.21 39.65 -13.86
CA ASN A 148 -8.60 40.85 -14.61
C ASN A 148 -8.59 42.13 -13.75
N PHE A 149 -8.86 42.02 -12.44
CA PHE A 149 -8.84 43.16 -11.53
C PHE A 149 -7.42 43.61 -11.19
N PHE A 150 -6.51 42.67 -11.01
CA PHE A 150 -5.12 42.98 -10.66
C PHE A 150 -4.29 43.46 -11.87
N LEU A 151 -4.65 43.06 -13.09
CA LEU A 151 -3.93 43.48 -14.31
C LEU A 151 -4.24 44.92 -14.73
N LYS A 152 -5.45 45.44 -14.44
CA LYS A 152 -5.88 46.78 -14.88
C LYS A 152 -5.73 47.81 -13.76
N LYS A 153 -4.67 48.64 -13.81
CA LYS A 153 -4.38 49.68 -12.79
C LYS A 153 -5.57 50.60 -12.50
N ASN A 154 -6.32 51.03 -13.52
CA ASN A 154 -7.47 51.93 -13.37
C ASN A 154 -8.63 51.31 -12.57
N ILE A 155 -8.82 49.99 -12.68
CA ILE A 155 -9.87 49.29 -11.93
C ILE A 155 -9.42 49.08 -10.49
N LEU A 156 -8.14 48.79 -10.28
CA LEU A 156 -7.57 48.63 -8.94
C LEU A 156 -7.68 49.92 -8.11
N THR A 157 -7.39 51.08 -8.70
CA THR A 157 -7.54 52.38 -8.01
C THR A 157 -9.00 52.68 -7.66
N TYR A 158 -9.94 52.34 -8.55
CA TYR A 158 -11.38 52.46 -8.30
C TYR A 158 -11.84 51.56 -7.14
N LEU A 159 -11.39 50.30 -7.10
CA LEU A 159 -11.75 49.32 -6.05
C LEU A 159 -11.11 49.64 -4.69
N LYS A 160 -10.00 50.36 -4.67
CA LYS A 160 -9.36 50.84 -3.42
C LYS A 160 -10.14 51.98 -2.77
N LYS A 161 -10.85 52.79 -3.56
CA LYS A 161 -11.56 53.98 -3.05
C LYS A 161 -13.01 53.69 -2.65
N ASN A 162 -13.67 52.74 -3.31
CA ASN A 162 -15.11 52.56 -3.16
C ASN A 162 -15.48 51.36 -2.29
N SER A 163 -16.55 51.53 -1.50
CA SER A 163 -17.17 50.47 -0.71
C SER A 163 -18.20 49.67 -1.52
N TYR A 164 -18.66 48.52 -0.99
CA TYR A 164 -19.57 47.62 -1.71
C TYR A 164 -20.88 48.28 -2.16
N ASN A 165 -21.51 49.06 -1.29
CA ASN A 165 -22.81 49.69 -1.59
C ASN A 165 -22.69 50.79 -2.66
N GLN A 166 -21.59 51.54 -2.66
CA GLN A 166 -21.31 52.52 -3.71
C GLN A 166 -21.17 51.85 -5.08
N ILE A 167 -20.53 50.68 -5.15
CA ILE A 167 -20.39 49.92 -6.40
C ILE A 167 -21.73 49.30 -6.81
N LYS A 168 -22.53 48.82 -5.86
CA LYS A 168 -23.85 48.20 -6.12
C LYS A 168 -24.86 49.20 -6.69
N ASN A 169 -24.88 50.42 -6.18
CA ASN A 169 -25.86 51.44 -6.57
C ASN A 169 -25.54 52.08 -7.93
N ASN A 170 -24.28 52.04 -8.37
CA ASN A 170 -23.86 52.56 -9.66
C ASN A 170 -24.28 51.62 -10.81
N LYS A 171 -25.39 51.95 -11.49
CA LYS A 171 -25.93 51.17 -12.64
C LYS A 171 -24.90 50.97 -13.78
N THR A 172 -24.01 51.94 -13.99
CA THR A 172 -22.95 51.88 -15.01
C THR A 172 -21.89 50.79 -14.73
N ASN A 173 -21.75 50.34 -13.47
CA ASN A 173 -20.70 49.41 -13.04
C ASN A 173 -21.21 47.98 -12.76
N LYS A 174 -22.35 47.61 -13.32
CA LYS A 174 -22.95 46.27 -13.18
C LYS A 174 -22.00 45.14 -13.58
N ILE A 175 -21.12 45.38 -14.55
CA ILE A 175 -20.08 44.42 -14.99
C ILE A 175 -19.04 44.16 -13.88
N ILE A 176 -18.57 45.22 -13.22
CA ILE A 176 -17.60 45.13 -12.12
C ILE A 176 -18.22 44.39 -10.93
N PHE A 177 -19.47 44.69 -10.62
CA PHE A 177 -20.23 44.01 -9.57
C PHE A 177 -20.39 42.49 -9.84
N ASN A 178 -20.72 42.13 -11.08
CA ASN A 178 -20.83 40.73 -11.50
C ASN A 178 -19.47 40.01 -11.44
N LEU A 179 -18.38 40.71 -11.73
CA LEU A 179 -17.05 40.12 -11.62
C LEU A 179 -16.62 39.92 -10.16
N ILE A 180 -17.03 40.78 -9.22
CA ILE A 180 -16.74 40.61 -7.78
C ILE A 180 -17.47 39.39 -7.19
N SER A 181 -18.71 39.18 -7.62
CA SER A 181 -19.58 38.07 -7.21
C SER A 181 -19.50 36.86 -8.15
N SER A 182 -18.40 36.72 -8.89
CA SER A 182 -18.24 35.72 -9.95
C SER A 182 -18.54 34.29 -9.51
N ASN A 183 -17.94 33.82 -8.41
CA ASN A 183 -18.16 32.47 -7.90
C ASN A 183 -19.63 32.21 -7.53
N GLU A 184 -20.28 33.18 -6.86
CA GLU A 184 -21.68 33.10 -6.47
C GLU A 184 -22.61 33.11 -7.69
N ILE A 185 -22.31 33.93 -8.69
CA ILE A 185 -23.07 33.99 -9.94
C ILE A 185 -22.93 32.68 -10.72
N LEU A 186 -21.72 32.14 -10.85
CA LEU A 186 -21.51 30.86 -11.53
C LEU A 186 -22.23 29.72 -10.81
N TYR A 187 -22.14 29.67 -9.48
CA TYR A 187 -22.88 28.72 -8.66
C TYR A 187 -24.40 28.85 -8.87
N ASN A 188 -24.95 30.06 -8.76
CA ASN A 188 -26.38 30.32 -8.95
C ASN A 188 -26.84 30.04 -10.39
N LYS A 189 -25.98 30.29 -11.39
CA LYS A 189 -26.26 29.94 -12.78
C LYS A 189 -26.41 28.44 -12.92
N LEU A 190 -25.46 27.65 -12.42
CA LEU A 190 -25.53 26.18 -12.43
C LEU A 190 -26.73 25.64 -11.65
N LYS A 191 -27.08 26.28 -10.52
CA LYS A 191 -28.27 25.92 -9.73
C LYS A 191 -29.58 26.08 -10.47
N LYS A 192 -29.68 27.12 -11.30
CA LYS A 192 -30.87 27.41 -12.12
C LYS A 192 -30.91 26.64 -13.45
N LEU A 193 -29.84 25.91 -13.82
CA LEU A 193 -29.82 25.15 -15.07
C LEU A 193 -30.79 23.97 -15.00
N ASN A 194 -31.79 23.98 -15.88
CA ASN A 194 -32.60 22.80 -16.14
C ASN A 194 -31.85 21.88 -17.13
N LEU A 195 -31.40 20.73 -16.65
CA LEU A 195 -30.58 19.78 -17.40
C LEU A 195 -31.28 19.29 -18.68
N LEU A 196 -32.57 18.97 -18.63
CA LEU A 196 -33.32 18.44 -19.78
C LEU A 196 -33.44 19.47 -20.90
N ILE A 197 -33.77 20.71 -20.55
CA ILE A 197 -33.92 21.80 -21.51
C ILE A 197 -32.58 22.09 -22.20
N GLU A 198 -31.48 22.20 -21.44
CA GLU A 198 -30.14 22.41 -21.99
C GLU A 198 -29.68 21.22 -22.86
N LEU A 199 -30.07 20.00 -22.50
CA LEU A 199 -29.73 18.80 -23.25
C LEU A 199 -30.43 18.82 -24.62
N ASN A 200 -31.75 19.09 -24.66
CA ASN A 200 -32.50 19.22 -25.92
C ASN A 200 -31.95 20.35 -26.79
N LYS A 201 -31.72 21.53 -26.21
CA LYS A 201 -31.05 22.65 -26.92
C LYS A 201 -29.69 22.26 -27.48
N SER A 202 -28.89 21.49 -26.72
CA SER A 202 -27.58 21.03 -27.21
C SER A 202 -27.70 20.03 -28.36
N ARG A 203 -28.74 19.19 -28.38
CA ARG A 203 -29.04 18.24 -29.47
C ARG A 203 -29.53 18.94 -30.73
N GLU A 204 -30.40 19.94 -30.60
CA GLU A 204 -30.86 20.76 -31.73
C GLU A 204 -29.68 21.52 -32.36
N ASN A 205 -28.86 22.18 -31.55
CA ASN A 205 -27.67 22.88 -32.03
C ASN A 205 -26.67 21.92 -32.71
N LEU A 206 -26.58 20.65 -32.27
CA LEU A 206 -25.73 19.65 -32.91
C LEU A 206 -26.12 19.32 -34.35
N ILE A 207 -27.42 19.40 -34.66
CA ILE A 207 -27.95 19.13 -35.99
C ILE A 207 -27.65 20.33 -36.92
N LEU A 208 -27.81 21.54 -36.40
CA LEU A 208 -27.62 22.79 -37.15
C LEU A 208 -26.14 23.13 -37.40
N GLU A 209 -25.24 22.77 -36.49
CA GLU A 209 -23.84 23.15 -36.59
C GLU A 209 -23.05 22.37 -37.66
N LYS A 210 -22.60 23.09 -38.69
CA LYS A 210 -21.71 22.57 -39.75
C LYS A 210 -20.22 22.53 -39.33
N ASN A 211 -19.81 23.35 -38.37
CA ASN A 211 -18.42 23.45 -37.93
C ASN A 211 -17.98 22.26 -37.07
N TYR A 212 -17.04 21.46 -37.57
CA TYR A 212 -16.55 20.24 -36.90
C TYR A 212 -16.07 20.48 -35.44
N LYS A 213 -15.31 21.54 -35.18
CA LYS A 213 -14.80 21.86 -33.83
C LYS A 213 -15.92 22.16 -32.83
N LYS A 214 -16.94 22.93 -33.23
CA LYS A 214 -18.07 23.28 -32.35
C LYS A 214 -18.98 22.07 -32.14
N LYS A 215 -19.19 21.26 -33.19
CA LYS A 215 -19.90 19.98 -33.13
C LYS A 215 -19.29 19.04 -32.08
N ILE A 216 -17.96 18.89 -32.04
CA ILE A 216 -17.29 18.08 -31.00
C ILE A 216 -17.57 18.62 -29.59
N LEU A 217 -17.53 19.93 -29.37
CA LEU A 217 -17.80 20.54 -28.07
C LEU A 217 -19.25 20.30 -27.63
N LEU A 218 -20.20 20.45 -28.55
CA LEU A 218 -21.60 20.15 -28.28
C LEU A 218 -21.85 18.66 -28.01
N ILE A 219 -21.17 17.74 -28.71
CA ILE A 219 -21.24 16.28 -28.44
C ILE A 219 -20.76 16.00 -27.01
N LYS A 220 -19.66 16.62 -26.59
CA LYS A 220 -19.15 16.50 -25.22
C LYS A 220 -20.14 17.10 -24.21
N LYS A 221 -20.71 18.28 -24.51
CA LYS A 221 -21.71 18.93 -23.65
C LYS A 221 -22.95 18.07 -23.46
N SER A 222 -23.53 17.56 -24.55
CA SER A 222 -24.72 16.70 -24.49
C SER A 222 -24.44 15.40 -23.73
N ARG A 223 -23.28 14.79 -23.93
CA ARG A 223 -22.84 13.61 -23.18
C ARG A 223 -22.70 13.89 -21.68
N TYR A 224 -22.11 15.02 -21.28
CA TYR A 224 -22.02 15.35 -19.85
C TYR A 224 -23.38 15.65 -19.23
N LEU A 225 -24.22 16.44 -19.90
CA LEU A 225 -25.58 16.73 -19.42
C LEU A 225 -26.40 15.44 -19.26
N HIS A 226 -26.28 14.52 -20.21
CA HIS A 226 -26.90 13.21 -20.14
C HIS A 226 -26.39 12.38 -18.95
N LEU A 227 -25.08 12.38 -18.70
CA LEU A 227 -24.49 11.70 -17.55
C LEU A 227 -24.94 12.31 -16.22
N PHE A 228 -24.99 13.65 -16.11
CA PHE A 228 -25.53 14.34 -14.93
C PHE A 228 -26.99 13.95 -14.67
N TYR A 229 -27.80 13.87 -15.73
CA TYR A 229 -29.20 13.48 -15.66
C TYR A 229 -29.35 12.02 -15.19
N ILE A 230 -28.70 11.05 -15.84
CA ILE A 230 -28.78 9.62 -15.47
C ILE A 230 -28.29 9.37 -14.04
N SER A 231 -27.23 10.06 -13.64
CA SER A 231 -26.64 9.86 -12.31
C SER A 231 -27.35 10.63 -11.19
N ASN A 232 -28.38 11.42 -11.50
CA ASN A 232 -29.06 12.34 -10.57
C ASN A 232 -28.07 13.29 -9.85
N ILE A 233 -27.04 13.72 -10.55
CA ILE A 233 -26.02 14.63 -10.02
C ILE A 233 -26.34 16.05 -10.47
N ARG A 234 -26.36 16.98 -9.52
CA ARG A 234 -26.55 18.41 -9.84
C ARG A 234 -25.23 19.06 -10.23
N PRO A 235 -25.19 19.91 -11.28
CA PRO A 235 -23.95 20.52 -11.76
C PRO A 235 -23.34 21.51 -10.75
N GLU A 236 -24.17 22.08 -9.87
CA GLU A 236 -23.76 22.98 -8.79
C GLU A 236 -22.83 22.33 -7.77
N TRP A 237 -22.86 21.00 -7.61
CA TRP A 237 -21.98 20.26 -6.70
C TRP A 237 -20.52 20.26 -7.13
N CYS A 238 -20.19 20.77 -8.32
CA CYS A 238 -18.82 21.09 -8.70
C CYS A 238 -18.20 22.18 -7.82
N PHE A 239 -19.03 23.03 -7.20
CA PHE A 239 -18.62 24.03 -6.22
C PHE A 239 -18.75 23.48 -4.80
N LEU A 240 -17.69 23.64 -4.02
CA LEU A 240 -17.64 23.35 -2.60
C LEU A 240 -18.25 24.51 -1.82
N THR A 241 -19.35 24.25 -1.12
CA THR A 241 -19.91 25.14 -0.09
C THR A 241 -19.46 24.74 1.31
N LYS A 242 -19.16 23.45 1.49
CA LYS A 242 -18.63 22.86 2.72
C LYS A 242 -17.42 22.02 2.35
N LEU A 243 -16.30 22.24 3.02
CA LEU A 243 -15.05 21.52 2.76
C LEU A 243 -14.88 20.39 3.78
N PRO A 244 -14.74 19.12 3.35
CA PRO A 244 -14.48 18.01 4.26
C PRO A 244 -13.08 18.06 4.85
N ILE A 245 -12.99 17.76 6.14
CA ILE A 245 -11.75 17.58 6.90
C ILE A 245 -11.56 16.10 7.21
N LEU A 246 -10.37 15.58 6.90
CA LEU A 246 -9.97 14.22 7.24
C LEU A 246 -9.97 13.99 8.77
N PRO A 247 -10.21 12.74 9.23
CA PRO A 247 -10.12 12.39 10.64
C PRO A 247 -8.70 12.66 11.18
N PRO A 248 -8.56 13.12 12.44
CA PRO A 248 -7.27 13.55 13.00
C PRO A 248 -6.19 12.47 12.98
N ASP A 249 -6.55 11.21 13.17
CA ASP A 249 -5.60 10.09 13.16
C ASP A 249 -4.99 9.83 11.77
N LEU A 250 -5.66 10.23 10.68
CA LEU A 250 -5.10 10.16 9.33
C LEU A 250 -4.15 11.33 9.03
N ARG A 251 -4.12 12.34 9.90
CA ARG A 251 -3.29 13.55 9.78
C ARG A 251 -2.58 13.84 11.11
N PRO A 252 -1.67 12.96 11.56
CA PRO A 252 -1.15 12.97 12.91
C PRO A 252 -0.45 14.28 13.27
N PHE A 253 -0.57 14.62 14.55
CA PHE A 253 0.18 15.67 15.24
C PHE A 253 0.76 15.03 16.50
N THR A 254 2.05 14.74 16.49
CA THR A 254 2.71 13.94 17.54
C THR A 254 3.95 14.64 18.06
N LYS A 255 4.13 14.62 19.38
CA LYS A 255 5.38 15.04 20.02
C LYS A 255 6.45 13.97 19.77
N LEU A 256 7.67 14.36 19.42
CA LEU A 256 8.80 13.43 19.35
C LEU A 256 9.27 13.08 20.77
N GLU A 257 9.81 11.87 20.96
CA GLU A 257 10.32 11.41 22.27
C GLU A 257 11.53 12.22 22.72
N LYS A 258 12.38 12.66 21.79
CA LYS A 258 13.54 13.50 22.05
C LYS A 258 13.23 14.96 21.68
N GLY A 259 12.86 15.76 22.66
CA GLY A 259 12.69 17.22 22.55
C GLY A 259 11.24 17.73 22.62
N ASN A 260 11.08 19.05 22.58
CA ASN A 260 9.76 19.73 22.57
C ASN A 260 9.21 19.95 21.14
N LEU A 261 9.79 19.27 20.16
CA LEU A 261 9.39 19.39 18.76
C LEU A 261 8.15 18.53 18.47
N PHE A 262 7.22 19.14 17.75
CA PHE A 262 6.02 18.48 17.25
C PHE A 262 6.16 18.22 15.76
N VAL A 263 5.86 16.99 15.35
CA VAL A 263 5.73 16.65 13.94
C VAL A 263 4.26 16.80 13.55
N MET A 264 4.02 17.65 12.56
CA MET A 264 2.70 17.93 12.03
C MET A 264 2.63 17.46 10.58
N SER A 265 1.54 16.76 10.23
CA SER A 265 1.29 16.43 8.82
C SER A 265 1.12 17.69 7.95
N PRO A 266 1.62 17.71 6.70
CA PRO A 266 1.41 18.82 5.77
C PRO A 266 -0.06 19.19 5.52
N LEU A 267 -0.98 18.22 5.65
CA LEU A 267 -2.41 18.48 5.49
C LEU A 267 -2.96 19.45 6.55
N ASN A 268 -2.45 19.37 7.78
CA ASN A 268 -2.88 20.26 8.85
C ASN A 268 -2.50 21.72 8.59
N THR A 269 -1.38 21.99 7.89
CA THR A 269 -1.01 23.38 7.54
C THR A 269 -1.99 23.98 6.55
N PHE A 270 -2.40 23.21 5.53
CA PHE A 270 -3.41 23.64 4.57
C PHE A 270 -4.76 23.90 5.23
N TYR A 271 -5.25 22.96 6.06
CA TYR A 271 -6.51 23.17 6.79
C TYR A 271 -6.46 24.42 7.67
N ARG A 272 -5.35 24.64 8.38
CA ARG A 272 -5.15 25.83 9.21
C ARG A 272 -5.22 27.12 8.37
N PHE A 273 -4.54 27.16 7.22
CA PHE A 273 -4.59 28.32 6.35
C PHE A 273 -5.99 28.56 5.78
N ILE A 274 -6.72 27.52 5.37
CA ILE A 274 -8.09 27.64 4.88
C ILE A 274 -9.00 28.25 5.96
N ILE A 275 -8.92 27.77 7.21
CA ILE A 275 -9.71 28.30 8.32
C ILE A 275 -9.37 29.77 8.59
N ILE A 276 -8.08 30.13 8.64
CA ILE A 276 -7.66 31.53 8.83
C ILE A 276 -8.22 32.43 7.73
N ARG A 277 -8.11 32.01 6.47
CA ARG A 277 -8.59 32.78 5.30
C ARG A 277 -10.11 32.91 5.30
N ASN A 278 -10.84 31.84 5.61
CA ASN A 278 -12.28 31.84 5.70
C ASN A 278 -12.81 32.74 6.83
N ASN A 279 -12.16 32.71 8.00
CA ASN A 279 -12.50 33.59 9.13
C ASN A 279 -12.20 35.06 8.82
N ARG A 280 -11.08 35.36 8.15
CA ARG A 280 -10.78 36.73 7.67
C ARG A 280 -11.83 37.18 6.68
N LEU A 281 -12.18 36.36 5.71
CA LEU A 281 -13.21 36.66 4.72
C LEU A 281 -14.58 36.89 5.38
N LYS A 282 -14.93 36.16 6.45
CA LYS A 282 -16.11 36.44 7.28
C LYS A 282 -16.12 37.87 7.81
N ARG A 283 -14.99 38.31 8.37
CA ARG A 283 -14.83 39.67 8.91
C ARG A 283 -14.93 40.73 7.81
N TRP A 284 -14.31 40.50 6.66
CA TRP A 284 -14.40 41.44 5.53
C TRP A 284 -15.81 41.56 4.96
N ILE A 285 -16.56 40.46 4.86
CA ILE A 285 -17.96 40.49 4.43
C ILE A 285 -18.80 41.31 5.42
N PHE A 286 -18.58 41.16 6.73
CA PHE A 286 -19.27 41.95 7.75
C PHE A 286 -18.96 43.46 7.62
N LEU A 287 -17.71 43.81 7.33
CA LEU A 287 -17.25 45.22 7.23
C LEU A 287 -17.35 45.81 5.80
N ARG A 288 -17.99 45.11 4.86
CA ARG A 288 -18.01 45.46 3.42
C ARG A 288 -18.56 46.86 3.10
N ASN A 289 -19.34 47.41 4.02
CA ASN A 289 -19.96 48.73 3.86
C ASN A 289 -18.97 49.87 4.13
N TYR A 290 -17.99 49.65 5.01
CA TYR A 290 -17.05 50.66 5.48
C TYR A 290 -15.67 50.54 4.84
N LEU A 291 -15.31 49.33 4.41
CA LEU A 291 -13.97 49.05 3.88
C LEU A 291 -13.96 48.87 2.37
N PRO A 292 -12.82 49.16 1.72
CA PRO A 292 -12.63 48.89 0.30
C PRO A 292 -12.81 47.42 -0.04
N ILE A 293 -13.51 47.17 -1.16
CA ILE A 293 -13.85 45.82 -1.62
C ILE A 293 -12.64 44.97 -2.03
N ILE A 294 -11.50 45.62 -2.26
CA ILE A 294 -10.25 44.95 -2.64
C ILE A 294 -9.82 43.90 -1.61
N PHE A 295 -10.06 44.14 -0.31
CA PHE A 295 -9.73 43.17 0.74
C PHE A 295 -10.57 41.90 0.64
N GLU A 296 -11.87 42.03 0.35
CA GLU A 296 -12.77 40.89 0.10
C GLU A 296 -12.27 40.07 -1.09
N LEU A 297 -11.88 40.73 -2.19
CA LEU A 297 -11.38 40.08 -3.40
C LEU A 297 -10.06 39.34 -3.20
N ILE A 298 -9.11 39.96 -2.48
CA ILE A 298 -7.82 39.34 -2.17
C ILE A 298 -8.05 38.07 -1.33
N GLU A 299 -8.89 38.13 -0.30
CA GLU A 299 -9.15 36.95 0.53
C GLU A 299 -9.94 35.88 -0.25
N LYS A 300 -10.90 36.24 -1.11
CA LYS A 300 -11.60 35.29 -2.00
C LYS A 300 -10.61 34.54 -2.89
N LYS A 301 -9.68 35.27 -3.52
CA LYS A 301 -8.62 34.70 -4.37
C LYS A 301 -7.69 33.77 -3.58
N MET A 302 -7.18 34.25 -2.44
CA MET A 302 -6.26 33.49 -1.60
C MET A 302 -6.92 32.21 -1.08
N LEU A 303 -8.20 32.28 -0.72
CA LEU A 303 -8.97 31.15 -0.25
C LEU A 303 -9.13 30.09 -1.35
N GLN A 304 -9.50 30.49 -2.58
CA GLN A 304 -9.51 29.60 -3.75
C GLN A 304 -8.14 28.93 -3.98
N GLU A 305 -7.04 29.70 -3.97
CA GLU A 305 -5.69 29.17 -4.16
C GLU A 305 -5.27 28.19 -3.05
N THR A 306 -5.62 28.46 -1.79
CA THR A 306 -5.31 27.54 -0.68
C THR A 306 -6.06 26.22 -0.76
N ILE A 307 -7.33 26.23 -1.19
CA ILE A 307 -8.12 25.01 -1.37
C ILE A 307 -7.63 24.24 -2.59
N ASP A 308 -7.30 24.93 -3.68
CA ASP A 308 -6.69 24.31 -4.84
C ASP A 308 -5.41 23.56 -4.44
N ASN A 309 -4.51 24.22 -3.69
CA ASN A 309 -3.28 23.64 -3.20
C ASN A 309 -3.48 22.46 -2.23
N LEU A 310 -4.60 22.40 -1.51
CA LEU A 310 -4.93 21.24 -0.67
C LEU A 310 -5.20 20.00 -1.53
N PHE A 311 -5.96 20.14 -2.63
CA PHE A 311 -6.34 19.03 -3.50
C PHE A 311 -5.25 18.64 -4.49
N ASP A 312 -4.74 19.61 -5.24
CA ASP A 312 -3.79 19.40 -6.32
C ASP A 312 -2.79 20.53 -6.38
N LYS A 313 -1.55 20.22 -6.77
CA LYS A 313 -0.52 21.25 -6.86
C LYS A 313 -0.84 22.13 -8.06
N SER A 314 -1.38 23.32 -7.82
CA SER A 314 -1.56 24.29 -8.89
C SER A 314 -0.17 24.76 -9.33
N PHE A 315 0.15 24.65 -10.62
CA PHE A 315 1.39 25.14 -11.24
C PHE A 315 1.63 26.67 -11.06
N LEU A 316 0.74 27.37 -10.36
CA LEU A 316 0.69 28.83 -10.28
C LEU A 316 1.67 29.44 -9.27
N ILE A 317 2.21 28.65 -8.34
CA ILE A 317 3.27 29.13 -7.43
C ILE A 317 4.61 28.81 -8.07
N LYS A 318 5.26 29.85 -8.62
CA LYS A 318 6.67 29.81 -9.02
C LYS A 318 7.50 29.26 -7.85
N LYS A 319 8.41 28.36 -8.20
CA LYS A 319 9.37 27.70 -7.30
C LYS A 319 10.36 28.72 -6.72
N GLU A 320 9.96 29.51 -5.73
CA GLU A 320 10.88 30.49 -5.11
C GLU A 320 11.47 30.04 -3.78
N TYR A 321 11.14 28.84 -3.25
CA TYR A 321 11.91 28.26 -2.15
C TYR A 321 12.22 26.77 -2.38
N LYS A 322 13.50 26.41 -2.15
CA LYS A 322 14.08 25.05 -2.21
C LYS A 322 13.55 24.10 -1.13
N ASP A 323 12.55 24.50 -0.36
CA ASP A 323 11.94 23.64 0.64
C ASP A 323 11.06 22.60 -0.04
N ARG A 324 11.21 21.34 0.39
CA ARG A 324 10.44 20.19 -0.12
C ARG A 324 8.98 20.59 -0.21
N SER A 325 8.41 20.53 -1.41
CA SER A 325 7.03 20.94 -1.59
C SER A 325 6.10 20.10 -0.73
N LEU A 326 5.23 20.78 0.01
CA LEU A 326 4.21 20.16 0.85
C LEU A 326 3.43 19.08 0.07
N ILE A 327 3.09 18.00 0.77
CA ILE A 327 2.35 16.86 0.23
C ILE A 327 0.86 17.21 0.25
N ASN A 328 0.21 17.09 -0.91
CA ASN A 328 -1.22 17.35 -1.14
C ASN A 328 -2.03 16.04 -1.10
N LEU A 329 -3.36 16.14 -1.07
CA LEU A 329 -4.26 14.96 -1.09
C LEU A 329 -4.06 14.07 -2.32
N SER A 330 -3.89 14.65 -3.50
CA SER A 330 -3.66 13.85 -4.71
C SER A 330 -2.31 13.12 -4.70
N THR A 331 -1.25 13.76 -4.21
CA THR A 331 0.09 13.16 -4.07
C THR A 331 0.13 12.10 -2.98
N PHE A 332 -0.74 12.21 -1.97
CA PHE A 332 -0.90 11.19 -0.95
C PHE A 332 -1.48 9.88 -1.54
N LEU A 333 -2.35 9.99 -2.54
CA LEU A 333 -2.96 8.82 -3.22
C LEU A 333 -2.10 8.27 -4.37
N LYS A 334 -1.52 9.16 -5.20
CA LYS A 334 -0.81 8.81 -6.45
C LYS A 334 0.69 8.61 -6.24
N GLY A 335 1.35 7.98 -7.20
CA GLY A 335 2.81 7.83 -7.25
C GLY A 335 3.33 6.56 -6.56
N LYS A 336 4.66 6.37 -6.59
CA LYS A 336 5.33 5.17 -6.03
C LYS A 336 5.19 5.09 -4.52
N PHE A 337 5.31 6.24 -3.84
CA PHE A 337 5.13 6.38 -2.40
C PHE A 337 3.67 6.73 -2.01
N GLY A 338 2.75 6.71 -2.96
CA GLY A 338 1.34 6.95 -2.70
C GLY A 338 0.69 5.77 -1.99
N HIS A 339 -0.40 6.04 -1.27
CA HIS A 339 -1.12 5.04 -0.47
C HIS A 339 -1.53 3.79 -1.24
N ILE A 340 -1.93 3.93 -2.51
CA ILE A 340 -2.40 2.78 -3.32
C ILE A 340 -1.26 1.79 -3.58
N ARG A 341 -0.09 2.27 -4.03
CA ARG A 341 1.03 1.39 -4.38
C ARG A 341 1.80 0.92 -3.15
N GLN A 342 2.07 1.83 -2.21
CA GLN A 342 2.94 1.53 -1.08
C GLN A 342 2.23 0.80 0.07
N ASN A 343 0.94 1.12 0.34
CA ASN A 343 0.25 0.65 1.54
C ASN A 343 -0.90 -0.33 1.26
N LEU A 344 -1.58 -0.22 0.10
CA LEU A 344 -2.62 -1.17 -0.28
C LEU A 344 -2.03 -2.41 -0.96
N LEU A 345 -1.19 -2.22 -1.99
CA LEU A 345 -0.50 -3.30 -2.69
C LEU A 345 0.74 -3.78 -1.94
N GLY A 346 1.59 -2.83 -1.50
CA GLY A 346 2.66 -3.10 -0.56
C GLY A 346 2.11 -3.18 0.85
N LYS A 347 2.37 -4.28 1.57
CA LYS A 347 2.12 -4.34 3.00
C LYS A 347 3.29 -5.00 3.69
N ARG A 348 3.70 -4.43 4.81
CA ARG A 348 4.55 -5.14 5.76
C ARG A 348 3.68 -6.18 6.44
N VAL A 349 4.20 -7.40 6.54
CA VAL A 349 3.47 -8.55 7.06
C VAL A 349 4.23 -9.06 8.28
N ASP A 350 3.48 -9.33 9.34
CA ASP A 350 4.01 -10.00 10.53
C ASP A 350 4.35 -11.47 10.22
N PHE A 351 5.00 -12.18 11.15
CA PHE A 351 5.45 -13.56 10.93
C PHE A 351 6.36 -13.71 9.70
N SER A 352 7.23 -12.72 9.53
CA SER A 352 8.25 -12.69 8.49
C SER A 352 9.63 -12.48 9.11
N GLY A 353 10.65 -12.95 8.40
CA GLY A 353 12.05 -12.79 8.79
C GLY A 353 12.92 -12.61 7.56
N ARG A 354 14.16 -12.17 7.74
CA ARG A 354 15.14 -12.05 6.66
C ARG A 354 16.51 -12.39 7.23
N SER A 355 17.29 -13.18 6.49
CA SER A 355 18.69 -13.45 6.82
C SER A 355 19.50 -13.72 5.55
N VAL A 356 20.83 -13.69 5.70
CA VAL A 356 21.80 -14.01 4.65
C VAL A 356 21.73 -15.51 4.34
N ILE A 357 21.90 -15.85 3.07
CA ILE A 357 21.94 -17.24 2.62
C ILE A 357 23.37 -17.76 2.54
N ILE A 358 23.55 -19.03 2.93
CA ILE A 358 24.80 -19.78 2.82
C ILE A 358 24.51 -21.11 2.12
N SER A 359 25.52 -21.67 1.47
CA SER A 359 25.44 -22.99 0.84
C SER A 359 25.19 -24.09 1.88
N GLY A 360 24.15 -24.89 1.65
CA GLY A 360 23.81 -26.09 2.42
C GLY A 360 23.87 -27.34 1.55
N PRO A 361 25.06 -27.85 1.18
CA PRO A 361 25.18 -29.02 0.32
C PRO A 361 24.57 -30.29 0.93
N ASP A 362 24.52 -30.39 2.25
CA ASP A 362 23.98 -31.55 2.97
C ASP A 362 22.44 -31.64 2.94
N LEU A 363 21.77 -30.59 2.44
CA LEU A 363 20.32 -30.51 2.44
C LEU A 363 19.72 -31.22 1.22
N SER A 364 18.72 -32.06 1.47
CA SER A 364 17.92 -32.65 0.40
C SER A 364 17.07 -31.58 -0.30
N ILE A 365 16.71 -31.85 -1.57
CA ILE A 365 15.76 -31.02 -2.31
C ILE A 365 14.47 -30.84 -1.50
N GLY A 366 13.87 -29.65 -1.55
CA GLY A 366 12.66 -29.35 -0.78
C GLY A 366 12.88 -28.94 0.68
N LYS A 367 14.08 -29.14 1.25
CA LYS A 367 14.40 -28.70 2.61
C LYS A 367 15.17 -27.40 2.60
N ILE A 368 15.03 -26.64 3.68
CA ILE A 368 15.84 -25.46 3.93
C ILE A 368 16.32 -25.42 5.38
N GLY A 369 17.56 -25.02 5.58
CA GLY A 369 18.14 -24.82 6.89
C GLY A 369 17.81 -23.45 7.46
N ILE A 370 17.25 -23.39 8.66
CA ILE A 370 16.86 -22.13 9.30
C ILE A 370 17.43 -22.05 10.72
N PRO A 371 18.01 -20.89 11.08
CA PRO A 371 18.45 -20.55 12.44
C PRO A 371 17.40 -20.78 13.51
N TYR A 372 17.86 -21.18 14.70
CA TYR A 372 17.02 -21.27 15.89
C TYR A 372 16.35 -19.94 16.23
N ASP A 373 17.08 -18.83 16.25
CA ASP A 373 16.55 -17.53 16.69
C ASP A 373 15.45 -17.01 15.77
N LEU A 374 15.60 -17.23 14.47
CA LEU A 374 14.61 -16.84 13.47
C LEU A 374 13.33 -17.68 13.64
N LEU A 375 13.46 -18.99 13.78
CA LEU A 375 12.32 -19.88 14.05
C LEU A 375 11.66 -19.58 15.39
N TYR A 376 12.45 -19.32 16.42
CA TYR A 376 11.98 -18.94 17.75
C TYR A 376 11.06 -17.73 17.68
N ASN A 377 11.49 -16.66 17.01
CA ASN A 377 10.70 -15.43 16.86
C ASN A 377 9.42 -15.65 16.03
N LEU A 378 9.51 -16.42 14.94
CA LEU A 378 8.33 -16.74 14.11
C LEU A 378 7.28 -17.57 14.86
N PHE A 379 7.72 -18.53 15.67
CA PHE A 379 6.83 -19.46 16.38
C PHE A 379 6.52 -19.04 17.82
N LYS A 380 7.05 -17.91 18.31
CA LYS A 380 6.84 -17.42 19.68
C LYS A 380 5.39 -17.44 20.17
N PRO A 381 4.38 -16.92 19.43
CA PRO A 381 3.00 -16.96 19.92
C PRO A 381 2.40 -18.36 19.94
N LEU A 382 2.84 -19.26 19.04
CA LEU A 382 2.44 -20.66 19.06
C LEU A 382 3.03 -21.39 20.28
N LEU A 383 4.29 -21.13 20.61
CA LEU A 383 4.94 -21.65 21.81
C LEU A 383 4.21 -21.20 23.08
N ILE A 384 3.90 -19.91 23.20
CA ILE A 384 3.14 -19.36 24.33
C ILE A 384 1.79 -20.07 24.49
N ASN A 385 1.07 -20.28 23.39
CA ASN A 385 -0.22 -20.98 23.42
C ASN A 385 -0.08 -22.44 23.87
N ILE A 386 0.97 -23.15 23.43
CA ILE A 386 1.23 -24.54 23.86
C ILE A 386 1.50 -24.60 25.36
N PHE A 387 2.28 -23.66 25.91
CA PHE A 387 2.55 -23.62 27.36
C PHE A 387 1.31 -23.26 28.18
N ASN A 388 0.49 -22.30 27.71
CA ASN A 388 -0.74 -21.91 28.40
C ASN A 388 -1.81 -23.02 28.42
N LYS A 389 -1.80 -23.93 27.43
CA LYS A 389 -2.70 -25.09 27.42
C LYS A 389 -2.36 -26.14 28.48
N ASN A 390 -1.13 -26.14 28.99
CA ASN A 390 -0.76 -27.02 30.08
C ASN A 390 -1.24 -26.39 31.39
N ASN A 391 -2.17 -27.04 32.09
CA ASN A 391 -2.79 -26.56 33.34
C ASN A 391 -1.79 -26.12 34.44
N LYS A 392 -0.51 -26.53 34.33
CA LYS A 392 0.57 -26.13 35.25
C LYS A 392 1.07 -24.69 35.04
N ILE A 393 0.84 -24.07 33.88
CA ILE A 393 1.35 -22.73 33.53
C ILE A 393 0.19 -21.89 32.98
N ASN A 394 -0.69 -21.41 33.87
CA ASN A 394 -1.85 -20.61 33.44
C ASN A 394 -1.53 -19.13 33.20
N ASN A 395 -0.35 -18.63 33.61
CA ASN A 395 0.00 -17.21 33.48
C ASN A 395 0.83 -16.93 32.21
N TYR A 396 0.32 -16.05 31.35
CA TYR A 396 1.00 -15.57 30.14
C TYR A 396 2.42 -15.03 30.43
N LEU A 397 2.61 -14.22 31.47
CA LEU A 397 3.94 -13.69 31.82
C LEU A 397 4.91 -14.80 32.25
N LYS A 398 4.44 -15.79 33.02
CA LYS A 398 5.26 -16.96 33.39
C LYS A 398 5.65 -17.77 32.17
N SER A 399 4.75 -17.91 31.20
CA SER A 399 5.06 -18.60 29.94
C SER A 399 6.16 -17.89 29.16
N ILE A 400 6.15 -16.55 29.07
CA ILE A 400 7.21 -15.77 28.41
C ILE A 400 8.55 -16.00 29.10
N ASN A 401 8.60 -15.83 30.42
CA ASN A 401 9.85 -16.01 31.17
C ASN A 401 10.39 -17.44 31.01
N LEU A 402 9.54 -18.45 31.14
CA LEU A 402 9.94 -19.86 30.97
C LEU A 402 10.51 -20.13 29.57
N ILE A 403 9.95 -19.46 28.57
CA ILE A 403 10.42 -19.60 27.20
C ILE A 403 11.83 -19.00 27.08
N ASP A 404 12.08 -17.83 27.67
CA ASP A 404 13.39 -17.20 27.56
C ASP A 404 14.49 -17.99 28.31
N TYR A 405 14.16 -18.71 29.40
CA TYR A 405 15.14 -19.51 30.16
C TYR A 405 15.41 -20.93 29.63
N LYS A 406 14.42 -21.63 29.02
CA LYS A 406 14.51 -23.08 28.71
C LYS A 406 14.85 -23.41 27.25
N ILE A 407 16.01 -22.98 26.77
CA ILE A 407 16.46 -23.14 25.37
C ILE A 407 16.41 -24.60 24.87
N LYS A 408 16.94 -25.57 25.63
CA LYS A 408 17.02 -26.98 25.20
C LYS A 408 15.63 -27.61 24.95
N ILE A 409 14.68 -27.32 25.83
CA ILE A 409 13.31 -27.84 25.74
C ILE A 409 12.61 -27.21 24.52
N ILE A 410 12.81 -25.93 24.27
CA ILE A 410 12.23 -25.24 23.12
C ILE A 410 12.81 -25.78 21.82
N LYS A 411 14.13 -25.98 21.72
CA LYS A 411 14.74 -26.61 20.54
C LYS A 411 14.07 -27.95 20.21
N TYR A 412 13.78 -28.77 21.23
CA TYR A 412 13.07 -30.04 21.03
C TYR A 412 11.61 -29.86 20.57
N ILE A 413 10.85 -28.96 21.20
CA ILE A 413 9.47 -28.65 20.82
C ILE A 413 9.40 -28.10 19.39
N LEU A 414 10.28 -27.16 19.03
CA LEU A 414 10.37 -26.59 17.69
C LEU A 414 10.68 -27.68 16.65
N LYS A 415 11.63 -28.59 16.92
CA LYS A 415 11.90 -29.73 16.03
C LYS A 415 10.66 -30.58 15.76
N LYS A 416 9.77 -30.77 16.75
CA LYS A 416 8.49 -31.48 16.55
C LYS A 416 7.49 -30.67 15.70
N ILE A 417 7.35 -29.37 15.99
CA ILE A 417 6.41 -28.49 15.28
C ILE A 417 6.79 -28.34 13.80
N ILE A 418 8.09 -28.17 13.53
CA ILE A 418 8.63 -27.89 12.20
C ILE A 418 8.38 -29.02 11.20
N LYS A 419 8.38 -30.29 11.64
CA LYS A 419 8.19 -31.46 10.76
C LYS A 419 6.92 -31.37 9.91
N ASN A 420 5.86 -30.79 10.45
CA ASN A 420 4.55 -30.70 9.79
C ASN A 420 4.30 -29.32 9.16
N LYS A 421 5.25 -28.39 9.27
CA LYS A 421 5.10 -27.00 8.80
C LYS A 421 5.97 -26.75 7.57
N ILE A 422 5.57 -25.73 6.84
CA ILE A 422 6.20 -25.29 5.59
C ILE A 422 6.41 -23.80 5.71
N LEU A 423 7.51 -23.31 5.14
CA LEU A 423 7.84 -21.90 5.07
C LEU A 423 7.92 -21.46 3.62
N LEU A 424 7.53 -20.22 3.37
CA LEU A 424 7.68 -19.58 2.07
C LEU A 424 8.96 -18.74 2.06
N ILE A 425 9.73 -18.86 0.99
CA ILE A 425 11.02 -18.18 0.85
C ILE A 425 11.03 -17.37 -0.41
N ASN A 426 11.43 -16.12 -0.27
CA ASN A 426 11.43 -15.12 -1.31
C ASN A 426 12.80 -14.45 -1.45
N ARG A 427 13.29 -14.29 -2.68
CA ARG A 427 14.42 -13.40 -2.98
C ARG A 427 13.91 -12.16 -3.71
N ALA A 428 14.26 -10.98 -3.18
CA ALA A 428 14.00 -9.72 -3.83
C ALA A 428 15.19 -9.37 -4.76
N PRO A 429 14.96 -8.92 -6.00
CA PRO A 429 13.67 -8.68 -6.66
C PRO A 429 12.96 -9.95 -7.14
N THR A 430 11.64 -9.97 -7.03
CA THR A 430 10.78 -11.06 -7.57
C THR A 430 10.47 -10.82 -9.03
N LEU A 431 11.18 -11.50 -9.94
CA LEU A 431 10.96 -11.37 -11.38
C LEU A 431 9.89 -12.34 -11.90
N HIS A 432 9.92 -13.57 -11.42
CA HIS A 432 9.02 -14.65 -11.82
C HIS A 432 8.52 -15.43 -10.61
N LYS A 433 7.48 -16.23 -10.83
CA LYS A 433 6.82 -17.01 -9.75
C LYS A 433 7.76 -17.94 -8.98
N MET A 434 8.86 -18.40 -9.58
CA MET A 434 9.80 -19.33 -8.92
C MET A 434 10.73 -18.64 -7.92
N ASN A 435 10.75 -17.31 -7.87
CA ASN A 435 11.41 -16.58 -6.77
C ASN A 435 10.62 -16.66 -5.46
N ILE A 436 9.44 -17.30 -5.44
CA ILE A 436 8.69 -17.61 -4.23
C ILE A 436 8.37 -19.10 -4.24
N GLN A 437 9.04 -19.85 -3.37
CA GLN A 437 8.81 -21.28 -3.23
C GLN A 437 8.63 -21.65 -1.77
N SER A 438 8.07 -22.83 -1.55
CA SER A 438 7.86 -23.40 -0.23
C SER A 438 8.87 -24.52 0.05
N PHE A 439 9.33 -24.57 1.30
CA PHE A 439 10.32 -25.53 1.78
C PHE A 439 9.91 -26.08 3.14
N LYS A 440 10.35 -27.31 3.40
CA LYS A 440 10.30 -27.94 4.72
C LYS A 440 11.45 -27.39 5.56
N PRO A 441 11.19 -26.76 6.72
CA PRO A 441 12.27 -26.20 7.54
C PRO A 441 13.07 -27.31 8.21
N TYR A 442 14.37 -27.07 8.38
CA TYR A 442 15.28 -27.88 9.17
C TYR A 442 16.01 -26.95 10.14
N LEU A 443 16.05 -27.30 11.42
CA LEU A 443 16.65 -26.45 12.45
C LEU A 443 18.17 -26.56 12.41
N ILE A 444 18.84 -25.41 12.29
CA ILE A 444 20.31 -25.29 12.21
C ILE A 444 20.80 -24.32 13.28
N GLU A 445 22.09 -24.44 13.63
CA GLU A 445 22.79 -23.52 14.53
C GLU A 445 23.50 -22.41 13.74
N GLY A 446 23.58 -21.21 14.32
CA GLY A 446 24.02 -19.99 13.64
C GLY A 446 22.87 -19.16 13.08
N ASP A 447 23.20 -18.06 12.41
CA ASP A 447 22.25 -16.98 12.07
C ASP A 447 21.84 -16.93 10.60
N ALA A 448 22.51 -17.71 9.75
CA ALA A 448 22.30 -17.73 8.31
C ALA A 448 21.39 -18.88 7.85
N ILE A 449 20.67 -18.65 6.76
CA ILE A 449 19.80 -19.63 6.13
C ILE A 449 20.65 -20.52 5.22
N LYS A 450 20.57 -21.85 5.38
CA LYS A 450 21.25 -22.78 4.46
C LYS A 450 20.31 -23.17 3.33
N LEU A 451 20.66 -22.81 2.10
CA LEU A 451 19.92 -23.17 0.89
C LEU A 451 20.67 -24.28 0.14
N TYR A 452 19.96 -25.27 -0.41
CA TYR A 452 20.63 -26.25 -1.27
C TYR A 452 21.11 -25.58 -2.57
N PRO A 453 22.32 -25.89 -3.08
CA PRO A 453 22.93 -25.15 -4.19
C PRO A 453 22.11 -25.12 -5.49
N LEU A 454 21.40 -26.21 -5.80
CA LEU A 454 20.58 -26.28 -7.03
C LEU A 454 19.41 -25.29 -7.03
N ALA A 455 18.93 -24.82 -5.88
CA ALA A 455 17.87 -23.81 -5.83
C ALA A 455 18.34 -22.43 -6.25
N CYS A 456 19.63 -22.14 -6.15
CA CYS A 456 20.20 -20.83 -6.45
C CYS A 456 19.81 -20.35 -7.86
N SER A 457 19.87 -21.23 -8.86
CA SER A 457 19.47 -20.92 -10.24
C SER A 457 18.01 -20.48 -10.36
N SER A 458 17.10 -21.07 -9.58
CA SER A 458 15.67 -20.72 -9.62
C SER A 458 15.39 -19.33 -9.05
N TYR A 459 16.21 -18.90 -8.07
CA TYR A 459 16.17 -17.61 -7.42
C TYR A 459 17.09 -16.56 -8.05
N ASN A 460 17.92 -16.96 -9.03
CA ASN A 460 19.08 -16.23 -9.54
C ASN A 460 20.11 -15.83 -8.47
N ALA A 461 20.19 -16.60 -7.37
CA ALA A 461 20.91 -16.26 -6.14
C ALA A 461 22.36 -16.74 -6.13
N ASP A 462 23.18 -16.03 -5.39
CA ASP A 462 24.58 -16.30 -5.09
C ASP A 462 24.85 -16.24 -3.58
N PHE A 463 26.06 -16.60 -3.15
CA PHE A 463 26.42 -16.69 -1.73
C PHE A 463 27.40 -15.58 -1.31
N ASP A 464 27.28 -14.39 -1.91
CA ASP A 464 28.15 -13.22 -1.72
C ASP A 464 27.64 -12.21 -0.66
N GLY A 465 26.53 -12.53 0.00
CA GLY A 465 25.85 -11.63 0.96
C GLY A 465 24.36 -11.44 0.67
N ASP A 466 23.86 -12.08 -0.39
CA ASP A 466 22.45 -12.23 -0.70
C ASP A 466 21.57 -12.58 0.50
N GLN A 467 20.36 -12.01 0.53
CA GLN A 467 19.41 -12.20 1.63
C GLN A 467 18.05 -12.65 1.12
N MET A 468 17.45 -13.59 1.83
CA MET A 468 16.11 -14.09 1.51
C MET A 468 15.11 -13.76 2.63
N GLY A 469 13.90 -13.41 2.23
CA GLY A 469 12.75 -13.23 3.13
C GLY A 469 12.06 -14.57 3.39
N ILE A 470 11.72 -14.83 4.64
CA ILE A 470 10.98 -16.00 5.11
C ILE A 470 9.59 -15.56 5.57
N PHE A 471 8.56 -16.33 5.23
CA PHE A 471 7.18 -16.10 5.66
C PHE A 471 6.54 -17.39 6.16
N LEU A 472 5.84 -17.30 7.30
CA LEU A 472 5.11 -18.43 7.88
C LEU A 472 3.63 -18.43 7.46
N PRO A 473 3.17 -19.39 6.64
CA PRO A 473 1.74 -19.55 6.35
C PRO A 473 0.99 -20.02 7.62
N LEU A 474 0.08 -19.17 8.13
CA LEU A 474 -0.62 -19.42 9.39
C LEU A 474 -1.86 -20.31 9.23
N THR A 475 -2.70 -20.02 8.24
CA THR A 475 -3.98 -20.74 8.05
C THR A 475 -3.74 -22.12 7.45
N ILE A 476 -4.63 -23.06 7.76
CA ILE A 476 -4.58 -24.43 7.23
C ILE A 476 -4.61 -24.40 5.70
N ILE A 477 -5.52 -23.62 5.10
CA ILE A 477 -5.66 -23.46 3.65
C ILE A 477 -4.35 -22.94 3.03
N SER A 478 -3.72 -21.91 3.63
CA SER A 478 -2.44 -21.39 3.13
C SER A 478 -1.29 -22.40 3.26
N GLN A 479 -1.30 -23.24 4.29
CA GLN A 479 -0.29 -24.31 4.45
C GLN A 479 -0.49 -25.40 3.41
N TYR A 480 -1.74 -25.80 3.12
CA TYR A 480 -2.06 -26.71 2.02
C TYR A 480 -1.65 -26.15 0.67
N GLU A 481 -2.02 -24.89 0.37
CA GLU A 481 -1.63 -24.26 -0.90
C GLU A 481 -0.10 -24.20 -1.06
N ALA A 482 0.62 -23.81 0.00
CA ALA A 482 2.08 -23.80 -0.01
C ALA A 482 2.66 -25.20 -0.26
N LYS A 483 2.11 -26.24 0.37
CA LYS A 483 2.56 -27.64 0.23
C LYS A 483 2.35 -28.22 -1.16
N TYR A 484 1.25 -27.86 -1.82
CA TYR A 484 0.85 -28.51 -3.06
C TYR A 484 1.23 -27.70 -4.30
N LYS A 485 1.09 -26.37 -4.29
CA LYS A 485 1.33 -25.50 -5.45
C LYS A 485 2.71 -24.84 -5.45
N LEU A 486 3.19 -24.42 -4.27
CA LEU A 486 4.44 -23.65 -4.15
C LEU A 486 5.66 -24.50 -3.81
N ASN A 487 5.48 -25.80 -3.57
CA ASN A 487 6.56 -26.70 -3.16
C ASN A 487 7.69 -26.75 -4.20
N SER A 488 8.89 -26.45 -3.73
CA SER A 488 10.12 -26.47 -4.54
C SER A 488 10.37 -27.84 -5.18
N GLU A 489 9.96 -28.95 -4.54
CA GLU A 489 10.08 -30.30 -5.10
C GLU A 489 9.28 -30.49 -6.40
N LYS A 490 8.20 -29.72 -6.61
CA LYS A 490 7.35 -29.83 -7.81
C LYS A 490 7.70 -28.81 -8.89
N ASN A 491 8.37 -27.73 -8.53
CA ASN A 491 8.61 -26.58 -9.39
C ASN A 491 9.93 -26.69 -10.16
N ILE A 492 10.14 -27.83 -10.83
CA ILE A 492 11.40 -28.16 -11.51
C ILE A 492 11.54 -27.47 -12.86
N LEU A 493 10.45 -27.35 -13.61
CA LEU A 493 10.46 -26.83 -14.97
C LEU A 493 10.10 -25.35 -15.01
N SER A 494 10.79 -24.60 -15.87
CA SER A 494 10.44 -23.21 -16.18
C SER A 494 9.11 -23.15 -16.93
N LYS A 495 8.32 -22.10 -16.68
CA LYS A 495 7.00 -21.95 -17.30
C LYS A 495 7.08 -21.56 -18.77
N GLU A 496 8.14 -20.86 -19.17
CA GLU A 496 8.31 -20.29 -20.51
C GLU A 496 8.90 -21.29 -21.51
N LYS A 497 9.96 -22.01 -21.13
CA LYS A 497 10.75 -22.84 -22.04
C LYS A 497 10.72 -24.33 -21.67
N SER A 498 9.96 -24.72 -20.64
CA SER A 498 9.99 -26.08 -20.06
C SER A 498 11.40 -26.58 -19.74
N ASN A 499 12.32 -25.65 -19.48
CA ASN A 499 13.71 -26.00 -19.16
C ASN A 499 13.78 -26.36 -17.68
N ASN A 500 14.59 -27.36 -17.34
CA ASN A 500 14.90 -27.65 -15.94
C ASN A 500 15.61 -26.44 -15.31
N LEU A 501 15.06 -25.95 -14.20
CA LEU A 501 15.61 -24.85 -13.41
C LEU A 501 16.72 -25.36 -12.47
N PHE A 502 16.59 -26.57 -11.94
CA PHE A 502 17.56 -27.20 -11.04
C PHE A 502 18.68 -27.89 -11.82
N LYS A 503 19.36 -27.13 -12.68
CA LYS A 503 20.55 -27.64 -13.37
C LYS A 503 21.75 -27.58 -12.41
N PRO A 504 22.60 -28.63 -12.38
CA PRO A 504 23.89 -28.53 -11.71
C PRO A 504 24.68 -27.39 -12.35
N THR A 505 25.42 -26.63 -11.55
CA THR A 505 26.23 -25.49 -12.01
C THR A 505 27.68 -25.65 -11.56
N GLN A 506 28.59 -25.02 -12.31
CA GLN A 506 30.01 -24.82 -11.95
C GLN A 506 30.69 -26.12 -11.45
N ASN A 507 31.00 -26.19 -10.15
CA ASN A 507 31.77 -27.27 -9.54
C ASN A 507 31.12 -28.65 -9.70
N ILE A 508 29.79 -28.72 -9.71
CA ILE A 508 29.09 -30.00 -9.89
C ILE A 508 29.34 -30.53 -11.30
N ILE A 509 29.25 -29.66 -12.31
CA ILE A 509 29.53 -30.04 -13.71
C ILE A 509 31.00 -30.42 -13.86
N LEU A 510 31.92 -29.64 -13.27
CA LEU A 510 33.35 -29.93 -13.35
C LEU A 510 33.70 -31.29 -12.73
N GLY A 511 33.12 -31.62 -11.57
CA GLY A 511 33.31 -32.93 -10.93
C GLY A 511 32.76 -34.08 -11.78
N LEU A 512 31.55 -33.93 -12.34
CA LEU A 512 30.97 -34.92 -13.25
C LEU A 512 31.77 -35.06 -14.55
N TYR A 513 32.35 -33.96 -15.05
CA TYR A 513 33.21 -33.96 -16.23
C TYR A 513 34.51 -34.71 -15.95
N LEU A 514 35.21 -34.38 -14.86
CA LEU A 514 36.45 -35.05 -14.45
C LEU A 514 36.26 -36.57 -14.27
N LEU A 515 35.14 -37.01 -13.69
CA LEU A 515 34.81 -38.45 -13.56
C LEU A 515 34.57 -39.16 -14.90
N ASN A 516 34.22 -38.41 -15.95
CA ASN A 516 33.90 -38.96 -17.26
C ASN A 516 35.06 -38.90 -18.27
N ILE A 517 36.10 -38.09 -18.01
CA ILE A 517 37.29 -37.98 -18.85
C ILE A 517 38.04 -39.32 -18.83
N GLY A 518 38.38 -39.82 -20.02
CA GLY A 518 39.29 -40.94 -20.19
C GLY A 518 40.65 -40.42 -20.63
N ASN A 519 41.71 -40.79 -19.92
CA ASN A 519 43.07 -40.45 -20.31
C ASN A 519 43.56 -41.47 -21.34
N TYR A 520 43.62 -41.06 -22.61
CA TYR A 520 44.17 -41.89 -23.70
C TYR A 520 45.66 -42.24 -23.50
N PHE A 521 46.39 -41.45 -22.72
CA PHE A 521 47.82 -41.66 -22.47
C PHE A 521 48.14 -42.88 -21.59
N PHE A 522 47.18 -43.44 -20.85
CA PHE A 522 47.35 -44.73 -20.17
C PHE A 522 47.09 -45.88 -21.15
N ASN A 523 47.93 -45.90 -22.19
CA ASN A 523 47.80 -46.73 -23.37
C ASN A 523 48.41 -48.13 -23.15
N ASN A 524 47.93 -48.84 -22.11
CA ASN A 524 48.15 -50.28 -21.91
C ASN A 524 47.01 -50.89 -21.07
N SER A 525 45.76 -50.68 -21.49
CA SER A 525 44.57 -51.25 -20.84
C SER A 525 44.40 -52.75 -21.16
N LYS A 526 45.33 -53.59 -20.68
CA LYS A 526 45.18 -55.05 -20.62
C LYS A 526 44.34 -55.51 -19.42
N PHE A 527 43.69 -54.60 -18.71
CA PHE A 527 42.90 -54.93 -17.53
C PHE A 527 41.47 -55.32 -17.92
N TYR A 528 41.15 -56.58 -17.66
CA TYR A 528 39.82 -57.17 -17.86
C TYR A 528 39.20 -57.48 -16.50
N PHE A 529 38.00 -56.95 -16.26
CA PHE A 529 37.25 -57.17 -15.03
C PHE A 529 35.96 -57.94 -15.29
N LYS A 530 35.64 -58.86 -14.38
CA LYS A 530 34.39 -59.63 -14.43
C LYS A 530 33.22 -58.83 -13.85
N ASN A 531 33.44 -58.16 -12.71
CA ASN A 531 32.40 -57.44 -11.99
C ASN A 531 32.72 -55.95 -11.83
N LYS A 532 31.67 -55.14 -11.63
CA LYS A 532 31.79 -53.71 -11.31
C LYS A 532 32.42 -53.48 -9.94
N GLU A 533 32.24 -54.42 -9.02
CA GLU A 533 32.79 -54.35 -7.65
C GLU A 533 34.31 -54.50 -7.64
N ASP A 534 34.86 -55.43 -8.43
CA ASP A 534 36.31 -55.64 -8.58
C ASP A 534 37.02 -54.36 -9.06
N ILE A 535 36.39 -53.63 -9.99
CA ILE A 535 36.90 -52.34 -10.49
C ILE A 535 36.99 -51.33 -9.36
N LEU A 536 35.94 -51.23 -8.54
CA LEU A 536 35.89 -50.27 -7.44
C LEU A 536 36.86 -50.65 -6.34
N TYR A 537 36.98 -51.94 -6.02
CA TYR A 537 37.97 -52.44 -5.07
C TYR A 537 39.39 -52.05 -5.49
N ASN A 538 39.76 -52.29 -6.74
CA ASN A 538 41.08 -51.94 -7.26
C ASN A 538 41.31 -50.42 -7.34
N TYR A 539 40.27 -49.65 -7.65
CA TYR A 539 40.34 -48.19 -7.59
C TYR A 539 40.58 -47.68 -6.14
N PHE A 540 39.83 -48.18 -5.16
CA PHE A 540 40.00 -47.79 -3.75
C PHE A 540 41.35 -48.21 -3.17
N ASN A 541 41.96 -49.26 -3.71
CA ASN A 541 43.33 -49.70 -3.37
C ASN A 541 44.43 -49.00 -4.17
N TYR A 542 44.10 -47.94 -4.92
CA TYR A 542 45.05 -47.16 -5.73
C TYR A 542 45.80 -47.97 -6.81
N LEU A 543 45.27 -49.11 -7.25
CA LEU A 543 45.86 -49.94 -8.32
C LEU A 543 45.49 -49.43 -9.72
N ILE A 544 44.42 -48.64 -9.83
CA ILE A 544 43.85 -48.16 -11.09
C ILE A 544 43.43 -46.71 -10.92
N ASP A 545 43.84 -45.85 -11.85
CA ASP A 545 43.43 -44.45 -11.87
C ASP A 545 41.97 -44.28 -12.32
N ILE A 546 41.30 -43.24 -11.80
CA ILE A 546 39.88 -42.97 -12.04
C ILE A 546 39.53 -42.78 -13.53
N ASN A 547 40.50 -42.27 -14.31
CA ASN A 547 40.38 -41.93 -15.74
C ASN A 547 41.00 -42.98 -16.67
N SER A 548 41.52 -44.09 -16.14
CA SER A 548 42.09 -45.16 -16.96
C SER A 548 40.99 -45.96 -17.68
N PHE A 549 41.27 -46.36 -18.91
CA PHE A 549 40.37 -47.22 -19.68
C PHE A 549 40.53 -48.69 -19.24
N ILE A 550 39.41 -49.38 -19.05
CA ILE A 550 39.35 -50.77 -18.58
C ILE A 550 38.22 -51.53 -19.30
N TRP A 551 38.40 -52.84 -19.48
CA TRP A 551 37.41 -53.70 -20.12
C TRP A 551 36.54 -54.40 -19.06
N LEU A 552 35.24 -54.10 -19.05
CA LEU A 552 34.27 -54.76 -18.18
C LEU A 552 33.51 -55.83 -18.97
N LYS A 553 33.48 -57.07 -18.47
CA LYS A 553 32.56 -58.11 -18.96
C LYS A 553 31.13 -57.71 -18.64
N TYR A 554 30.34 -57.46 -19.66
CA TYR A 554 28.95 -57.05 -19.54
C TYR A 554 28.01 -58.17 -20.00
N LYS A 555 26.88 -58.31 -19.28
CA LYS A 555 25.84 -59.32 -19.54
C LYS A 555 24.64 -58.61 -20.15
N THR A 556 24.23 -58.99 -21.37
CA THR A 556 22.93 -58.58 -21.94
C THR A 556 22.05 -59.78 -22.20
N ILE A 557 20.74 -59.54 -22.12
CA ILE A 557 19.71 -60.49 -22.52
C ILE A 557 19.05 -59.90 -23.76
N LEU A 558 19.25 -60.52 -24.92
CA LEU A 558 18.60 -60.16 -26.18
C LEU A 558 17.82 -61.39 -26.66
N TYR A 559 16.52 -61.23 -26.94
CA TYR A 559 15.64 -62.31 -27.43
C TYR A 559 15.68 -63.60 -26.58
N ASN A 560 15.62 -63.48 -25.25
CA ASN A 560 15.73 -64.60 -24.28
C ASN A 560 17.04 -65.41 -24.35
N LYS A 561 18.09 -64.92 -25.04
CA LYS A 561 19.44 -65.49 -25.03
C LYS A 561 20.42 -64.55 -24.34
N LEU A 562 21.34 -65.14 -23.57
CA LEU A 562 22.37 -64.43 -22.81
C LEU A 562 23.60 -64.19 -23.70
N PHE A 563 23.95 -62.92 -23.90
CA PHE A 563 25.17 -62.53 -24.60
C PHE A 563 26.17 -61.89 -23.63
N PHE A 564 27.44 -62.20 -23.84
CA PHE A 564 28.56 -61.63 -23.09
C PHE A 564 29.46 -60.86 -24.04
N TYR A 565 29.67 -59.58 -23.78
CA TYR A 565 30.65 -58.77 -24.49
C TYR A 565 31.41 -57.88 -23.53
N PHE A 566 32.59 -57.42 -23.95
CA PHE A 566 33.41 -56.50 -23.16
C PHE A 566 33.12 -55.06 -23.57
N ILE A 567 32.90 -54.18 -22.58
CA ILE A 567 32.69 -52.75 -22.79
C ILE A 567 33.90 -52.00 -22.25
N LEU A 568 34.41 -51.05 -23.04
CA LEU A 568 35.44 -50.12 -22.61
C LEU A 568 34.83 -49.01 -21.71
N ILE A 569 35.23 -48.96 -20.45
CA ILE A 569 34.68 -48.06 -19.43
C ILE A 569 35.83 -47.45 -18.60
N THR A 570 35.57 -46.41 -17.82
CA THR A 570 36.49 -45.88 -16.78
C THR A 570 35.92 -46.12 -15.38
N PRO A 571 36.75 -46.27 -14.33
CA PRO A 571 36.27 -46.39 -12.95
C PRO A 571 35.34 -45.24 -12.53
N GLY A 572 35.61 -44.00 -12.99
CA GLY A 572 34.74 -42.85 -12.73
C GLY A 572 33.30 -43.01 -13.27
N ARG A 573 33.14 -43.61 -14.47
CA ARG A 573 31.82 -43.95 -15.01
C ARG A 573 31.12 -45.05 -14.20
N VAL A 574 31.86 -46.02 -13.67
CA VAL A 574 31.31 -47.06 -12.79
C VAL A 574 30.80 -46.46 -11.47
N LEU A 575 31.51 -45.49 -10.91
CA LEU A 575 31.07 -44.73 -9.73
C LEU A 575 29.77 -43.97 -9.99
N LEU A 576 29.66 -43.28 -11.13
CA LEU A 576 28.43 -42.58 -11.52
C LEU A 576 27.26 -43.56 -11.75
N ASN A 577 27.53 -44.74 -12.31
CA ASN A 577 26.53 -45.77 -12.57
C ASN A 577 25.80 -46.26 -11.30
N LYS A 578 26.44 -46.20 -10.13
CA LYS A 578 25.78 -46.52 -8.85
C LYS A 578 24.62 -45.58 -8.55
N TYR A 579 24.70 -44.32 -9.00
CA TYR A 579 23.70 -43.29 -8.71
C TYR A 579 22.62 -43.14 -9.80
N PHE A 580 22.76 -43.79 -10.95
CA PHE A 580 21.72 -43.81 -11.98
C PHE A 580 20.62 -44.84 -11.66
N ASN A 581 19.35 -44.46 -11.85
CA ASN A 581 18.19 -45.35 -11.64
C ASN A 581 18.07 -46.40 -12.75
N SER A 582 17.54 -47.59 -12.43
CA SER A 582 17.44 -48.76 -13.36
C SER A 582 16.76 -48.49 -14.71
N LYS A 583 15.97 -47.40 -14.81
CA LYS A 583 15.21 -46.99 -16.00
C LYS A 583 15.87 -45.88 -16.81
N SER A 584 17.02 -45.34 -16.41
CA SER A 584 17.70 -44.33 -17.25
C SER A 584 18.45 -45.02 -18.38
N ILE A 585 18.30 -44.51 -19.60
CA ILE A 585 19.03 -44.96 -20.82
C ILE A 585 20.56 -44.97 -20.60
N TYR A 586 21.04 -44.14 -19.67
CA TYR A 586 22.45 -44.02 -19.28
C TYR A 586 22.90 -44.93 -18.14
N LYS A 587 21.97 -45.60 -17.44
CA LYS A 587 22.38 -46.76 -16.64
C LYS A 587 22.73 -47.80 -17.68
N ILE A 588 23.90 -48.42 -17.54
CA ILE A 588 24.31 -49.52 -18.40
C ILE A 588 23.28 -50.65 -18.18
N ASN A 589 22.19 -50.58 -18.93
CA ASN A 589 20.98 -51.38 -18.93
C ASN A 589 20.42 -51.23 -20.35
N ASN A 590 20.62 -52.26 -21.17
CA ASN A 590 19.84 -52.62 -22.35
C ASN A 590 19.42 -51.48 -23.29
N VAL A 591 20.34 -50.93 -24.08
CA VAL A 591 20.02 -50.47 -25.43
C VAL A 591 21.25 -50.66 -26.31
N TYR A 592 21.35 -51.84 -26.95
CA TYR A 592 21.39 -52.05 -28.40
C TYR A 592 21.12 -53.53 -28.66
#